data_AF-A0A1E7K2T9-F1
#
_entry.id   AF-A0A1E7K2T9-F1
#
_cell.length_a   1.000
_cell.length_b   1.000
_cell.length_c   1.000
_cell.angle_alpha   90.00
_cell.angle_beta   90.00
_cell.angle_gamma   90.00
#
_symmetry.space_group_name_H-M   'P 1'
#
loop_
_entity.id
_entity.type
_entity.pdbx_description
1 polymer ?
#
loop_
_entity_poly.entity_id
_entity_poly.type
_entity_poly.pdbx_seq_one_letter_code
_entity_poly.pdbx_strand_id
1 'polypeptide(L)'
;MSPRRVPARGAADGRGERPLRITVDGRPVDGVAGQTVAGVLLAAGRTAWRSGPSGAGRGVFCGIGVCFDCLVTVNGDRDVRACLRRAADGDAVRTQSRDRRGTGGVRSAGTGAGGSAEHGEAAG
;
A
#
# COMPACT_ATOMS: atom_id res chain seq x y z
N MET A 1 -5.34 21.57 -24.84
CA MET A 1 -3.93 21.08 -24.89
C MET A 1 -3.96 19.64 -25.36
N SER A 2 -3.54 19.32 -26.59
CA SER A 2 -3.57 17.94 -27.10
C SER A 2 -2.28 17.20 -26.76
N PRO A 3 -2.34 16.07 -26.02
CA PRO A 3 -1.14 15.31 -25.69
C PRO A 3 -0.57 14.63 -26.95
N ARG A 4 0.70 14.90 -27.29
CA ARG A 4 1.43 14.14 -28.31
C ARG A 4 2.14 12.96 -27.66
N ARG A 5 1.93 11.76 -28.20
CA ARG A 5 2.74 10.58 -27.85
C ARG A 5 4.01 10.60 -28.67
N VAL A 6 5.14 10.34 -28.01
CA VAL A 6 6.43 10.16 -28.66
C VAL A 6 6.57 8.69 -29.02
N PRO A 7 6.97 8.34 -30.25
CA PRO A 7 7.23 6.95 -30.62
C PRO A 7 8.37 6.39 -29.76
N ALA A 8 8.25 5.14 -29.30
CA ALA A 8 9.37 4.44 -28.71
C ALA A 8 10.47 4.29 -29.78
N ARG A 9 11.63 4.91 -29.57
CA ARG A 9 12.77 4.78 -30.49
C ARG A 9 13.62 3.58 -30.07
N GLY A 10 13.48 2.46 -30.79
CA GLY A 10 14.29 1.26 -30.55
C GLY A 10 14.00 0.58 -29.20
N ALA A 11 14.19 -0.74 -29.13
CA ALA A 11 14.08 -1.46 -27.87
C ALA A 11 15.35 -1.16 -27.03
N ALA A 12 15.17 -0.37 -25.97
CA ALA A 12 16.07 -0.12 -24.85
C ALA A 12 17.59 0.04 -25.15
N ASP A 13 18.05 1.26 -24.95
CA ASP A 13 19.42 1.72 -24.82
C ASP A 13 20.23 1.01 -23.72
N GLY A 14 20.59 -0.26 -23.90
CA GLY A 14 21.73 -0.89 -23.20
C GLY A 14 21.68 -0.92 -21.67
N ARG A 15 20.55 -0.57 -21.04
CA ARG A 15 20.25 -0.93 -19.65
C ARG A 15 19.97 -2.42 -19.64
N GLY A 16 21.06 -3.19 -19.74
CA GLY A 16 21.04 -4.63 -19.86
C GLY A 16 20.01 -5.22 -18.91
N GLU A 17 19.31 -6.24 -19.39
CA GLU A 17 18.34 -7.04 -18.66
C GLU A 17 19.04 -7.76 -17.50
N ARG A 18 19.64 -7.02 -16.57
CA ARG A 18 20.36 -7.59 -15.44
C ARG A 18 19.26 -8.19 -14.57
N PRO A 19 19.17 -9.52 -14.53
CA PRO A 19 18.12 -10.17 -13.79
C PRO A 19 18.31 -9.84 -12.31
N LEU A 20 17.20 -9.72 -11.61
CA LEU A 20 17.17 -9.73 -10.16
C LEU A 20 16.04 -10.65 -9.71
N ARG A 21 16.15 -11.14 -8.49
CA ARG A 21 15.13 -11.95 -7.84
C ARG A 21 14.80 -11.35 -6.49
N ILE A 22 13.52 -11.09 -6.27
CA ILE A 22 12.99 -10.71 -4.96
C ILE A 22 12.14 -11.87 -4.40
N THR A 23 11.87 -11.84 -3.10
CA THR A 23 10.92 -12.78 -2.49
C THR A 23 9.66 -12.02 -2.08
N VAL A 24 8.50 -12.46 -2.55
CA VAL A 24 7.19 -11.86 -2.21
C VAL A 24 6.36 -12.89 -1.45
N ASP A 25 6.04 -12.61 -0.19
CA ASP A 25 5.29 -13.53 0.69
C ASP A 25 5.93 -14.93 0.75
N GLY A 26 7.27 -15.00 0.75
CA GLY A 26 8.03 -16.26 0.75
C GLY A 26 8.18 -16.93 -0.63
N ARG A 27 7.63 -16.35 -1.70
CA ARG A 27 7.75 -16.90 -3.06
C ARG A 27 8.73 -16.08 -3.90
N PRO A 28 9.67 -16.71 -4.63
CA PRO A 28 10.57 -15.98 -5.52
C PRO A 28 9.80 -15.34 -6.66
N VAL A 29 10.18 -14.11 -7.03
CA VAL A 29 9.63 -13.36 -8.15
C VAL A 29 10.80 -12.74 -8.92
N ASP A 30 10.87 -13.04 -10.21
CA ASP A 30 11.89 -12.53 -11.10
C ASP A 30 11.57 -11.12 -11.57
N GLY A 31 12.61 -10.33 -11.75
CA GLY A 31 12.53 -8.96 -12.23
C GLY A 31 13.81 -8.55 -12.95
N VAL A 32 13.85 -7.29 -13.35
CA VAL A 32 14.98 -6.68 -14.05
C VAL A 32 15.44 -5.44 -13.29
N ALA A 33 16.76 -5.28 -13.16
CA ALA A 33 17.36 -4.12 -12.53
C ALA A 33 16.81 -2.81 -13.13
N GLY A 34 16.45 -1.88 -12.24
CA GLY A 34 15.83 -0.61 -12.61
C GLY A 34 14.31 -0.60 -12.50
N GLN A 35 13.65 -1.76 -12.43
CA GLN A 35 12.24 -1.81 -12.06
C GLN A 35 12.02 -1.31 -10.62
N THR A 36 10.82 -0.78 -10.37
CA THR A 36 10.33 -0.58 -9.00
C THR A 36 9.78 -1.90 -8.47
N VAL A 37 9.60 -2.03 -7.15
CA VAL A 37 8.94 -3.18 -6.55
C VAL A 37 7.55 -3.39 -7.18
N ALA A 38 6.79 -2.31 -7.39
CA ALA A 38 5.51 -2.39 -8.10
C ALA A 38 5.68 -2.87 -9.56
N GLY A 39 6.73 -2.43 -10.25
CA GLY A 39 7.03 -2.88 -11.61
C GLY A 39 7.31 -4.39 -11.68
N VAL A 40 8.08 -4.92 -10.73
CA VAL A 40 8.34 -6.37 -10.61
C VAL A 40 7.04 -7.13 -10.35
N LEU A 41 6.22 -6.66 -9.41
CA LEU A 41 4.93 -7.30 -9.09
C LEU A 41 3.97 -7.32 -10.30
N LEU A 42 3.89 -6.21 -11.04
CA LEU A 42 3.06 -6.13 -12.25
C LEU A 42 3.57 -7.05 -13.36
N ALA A 43 4.88 -7.11 -13.58
CA ALA A 43 5.50 -8.01 -14.55
C ALA A 43 5.22 -9.49 -14.21
N ALA A 44 5.11 -9.81 -12.91
CA ALA A 44 4.70 -11.11 -12.40
C ALA A 44 3.17 -11.34 -12.40
N GLY A 45 2.38 -10.46 -13.04
CA GLY A 45 0.93 -10.58 -13.15
C GLY A 45 0.14 -10.25 -11.87
N ARG A 46 0.80 -9.74 -10.83
CA ARG A 46 0.12 -9.32 -9.59
C ARG A 46 -0.34 -7.88 -9.70
N THR A 47 -1.64 -7.65 -9.72
CA THR A 47 -2.24 -6.29 -9.79
C THR A 47 -2.82 -5.83 -8.45
N ALA A 48 -3.02 -6.75 -7.51
CA ALA A 48 -3.46 -6.47 -6.15
C ALA A 48 -2.59 -7.23 -5.14
N TRP A 49 -2.12 -6.53 -4.11
CA TRP A 49 -1.21 -7.06 -3.09
C TRP A 49 -1.42 -6.43 -1.71
N ARG A 50 -2.50 -5.67 -1.54
CA ARG A 50 -3.04 -5.29 -0.25
C ARG A 50 -4.56 -5.23 -0.31
N SER A 51 -5.21 -5.27 0.83
CA SER A 51 -6.65 -5.10 0.94
C SER A 51 -6.97 -3.73 1.52
N GLY A 52 -7.90 -3.03 0.88
CA GLY A 52 -8.49 -1.79 1.41
C GLY A 52 -9.45 -2.08 2.58
N PRO A 53 -9.99 -1.02 3.24
CA PRO A 53 -10.87 -1.17 4.40
C PRO A 53 -12.15 -1.98 4.15
N SER A 54 -12.61 -2.03 2.90
CA SER A 54 -13.78 -2.81 2.44
C SER A 54 -13.42 -4.21 1.92
N GLY A 55 -12.16 -4.63 2.03
CA GLY A 55 -11.67 -5.90 1.47
C GLY A 55 -11.30 -5.83 -0.01
N ALA A 56 -11.62 -4.74 -0.71
CA ALA A 56 -11.25 -4.57 -2.11
C ALA A 56 -9.72 -4.64 -2.31
N GLY A 57 -9.28 -5.36 -3.34
CA GLY A 57 -7.88 -5.43 -3.73
C GLY A 57 -7.31 -4.05 -4.08
N ARG A 58 -6.06 -3.84 -3.71
CA ARG A 58 -5.30 -2.61 -3.95
C ARG A 58 -3.88 -2.97 -4.39
N GLY A 59 -3.33 -2.15 -5.28
CA GLY A 59 -1.99 -2.28 -5.82
C GLY A 59 -1.54 -0.95 -6.41
N VAL A 60 -0.77 -0.99 -7.50
CA VAL A 60 -0.40 0.26 -8.18
C VAL A 60 -1.61 0.90 -8.85
N PHE A 61 -1.78 2.19 -8.62
CA PHE A 61 -2.80 2.99 -9.30
C PHE A 61 -2.18 4.26 -9.90
N CYS A 62 -1.74 5.19 -9.05
CA CYS A 62 -1.17 6.47 -9.53
C CYS A 62 0.25 6.34 -10.11
N GLY A 63 1.02 5.31 -9.73
CA GLY A 63 2.43 5.14 -10.11
C GLY A 63 3.41 6.19 -9.56
N ILE A 64 2.92 7.33 -9.06
CA ILE A 64 3.72 8.49 -8.62
C ILE A 64 3.80 8.67 -7.09
N GLY A 65 3.13 7.78 -6.34
CA GLY A 65 3.23 7.72 -4.88
C GLY A 65 2.26 8.61 -4.09
N VAL A 66 1.28 9.24 -4.74
CA VAL A 66 0.28 10.11 -4.09
C VAL A 66 -0.90 9.35 -3.47
N CYS A 67 -1.29 8.20 -4.02
CA CYS A 67 -2.52 7.51 -3.59
C CYS A 67 -2.34 6.54 -2.41
N PHE A 68 -1.11 6.17 -2.05
CA PHE A 68 -0.80 5.19 -1.00
C PHE A 68 -1.46 3.80 -1.20
N ASP A 69 -1.88 3.46 -2.42
CA ASP A 69 -2.52 2.16 -2.65
C ASP A 69 -1.57 0.99 -2.89
N CYS A 70 -0.30 1.29 -3.13
CA CYS A 70 0.74 0.31 -3.48
C CYS A 70 1.64 -0.08 -2.30
N LEU A 71 1.21 0.18 -1.06
CA LEU A 71 2.03 -0.04 0.12
C LEU A 71 2.37 -1.53 0.32
N VAL A 72 3.61 -1.80 0.71
CA VAL A 72 4.16 -3.11 1.05
C VAL A 72 5.13 -2.97 2.23
N THR A 73 5.56 -4.10 2.80
CA THR A 73 6.76 -4.14 3.65
C THR A 73 7.96 -4.59 2.82
N VAL A 74 9.11 -3.93 2.94
CA VAL A 74 10.37 -4.31 2.27
C VAL A 74 11.47 -4.43 3.30
N ASN A 75 12.10 -5.60 3.42
CA ASN A 75 13.21 -5.86 4.34
C ASN A 75 12.94 -5.48 5.81
N GLY A 76 11.67 -5.53 6.24
CA GLY A 76 11.22 -5.14 7.57
C GLY A 76 10.60 -3.74 7.66
N ASP A 77 10.89 -2.85 6.69
CA ASP A 77 10.33 -1.51 6.64
C ASP A 77 8.89 -1.55 6.12
N ARG A 78 7.93 -1.18 6.97
CA ARG A 78 6.49 -1.16 6.62
C ARG A 78 6.10 0.12 5.88
N ASP A 79 4.92 0.06 5.24
CA ASP A 79 4.29 1.18 4.53
C ASP A 79 5.21 1.82 3.47
N VAL A 80 6.03 1.00 2.83
CA VAL A 80 6.88 1.40 1.70
C VAL A 80 6.02 1.49 0.45
N ARG A 81 6.08 2.63 -0.24
CA ARG A 81 5.40 2.82 -1.53
C ARG A 81 6.13 2.03 -2.62
N ALA A 82 5.59 0.86 -2.98
CA ALA A 82 6.18 -0.03 -3.99
C ALA A 82 6.40 0.66 -5.34
N CYS A 83 5.59 1.67 -5.68
CA CYS A 83 5.75 2.42 -6.93
C CYS A 83 6.96 3.37 -6.96
N LEU A 84 7.52 3.73 -5.81
CA LEU A 84 8.69 4.61 -5.72
C LEU A 84 9.97 3.86 -5.35
N ARG A 85 9.86 2.73 -4.64
CA ARG A 85 11.01 1.92 -4.24
C ARG A 85 11.52 1.08 -5.41
N ARG A 86 12.79 1.28 -5.82
CA ARG A 86 13.50 0.39 -6.75
C ARG A 86 13.62 -1.01 -6.17
N ALA A 87 13.45 -2.05 -6.97
CA ALA A 87 13.76 -3.42 -6.53
C ALA A 87 15.28 -3.61 -6.49
N ALA A 88 15.77 -4.25 -5.44
CA ALA A 88 17.13 -4.75 -5.36
C ALA A 88 17.11 -6.28 -5.31
N ASP A 89 18.15 -6.91 -5.86
CA ASP A 89 18.30 -8.37 -5.76
C ASP A 89 18.33 -8.80 -4.29
N GLY A 90 17.60 -9.87 -3.98
CA GLY A 90 17.44 -10.37 -2.62
C GLY A 90 16.41 -9.64 -1.75
N ASP A 91 15.73 -8.59 -2.23
CA ASP A 91 14.70 -7.90 -1.44
C ASP A 91 13.61 -8.88 -0.95
N ALA A 92 13.27 -8.79 0.34
CA ALA A 92 12.18 -9.51 0.96
C ALA A 92 10.96 -8.60 1.08
N VAL A 93 9.96 -8.84 0.24
CA VAL A 93 8.71 -8.08 0.16
C VAL A 93 7.58 -8.85 0.81
N ARG A 94 6.77 -8.17 1.62
CA ARG A 94 5.54 -8.74 2.18
C ARG A 94 4.35 -7.85 1.85
N THR A 95 3.26 -8.50 1.46
CA THR A 95 1.95 -7.88 1.30
C THR A 95 1.41 -7.41 2.64
N GLN A 96 0.61 -6.34 2.62
CA GLN A 96 0.00 -5.80 3.83
C GLN A 96 -1.50 -5.93 3.79
N SER A 97 -2.08 -6.42 4.88
CA SER A 97 -3.50 -6.32 5.16
C SER A 97 -3.65 -5.49 6.42
N ARG A 98 -4.54 -4.50 6.40
CA ARG A 98 -5.05 -3.92 7.64
C ARG A 98 -6.08 -4.90 8.19
N ASP A 99 -5.64 -6.00 8.82
CA ASP A 99 -6.60 -6.83 9.55
C ASP A 99 -7.16 -6.00 10.71
N ARG A 100 -8.48 -5.99 10.86
CA ARG A 100 -9.15 -5.26 11.97
C ARG A 100 -9.03 -5.98 13.31
N ARG A 101 -8.26 -7.07 13.39
CA ARG A 101 -8.01 -7.79 14.65
C ARG A 101 -6.67 -7.39 15.24
N GLY A 102 -6.73 -6.47 16.21
CA GLY A 102 -5.65 -6.27 17.16
C GLY A 102 -5.20 -4.83 17.36
N THR A 103 -6.08 -3.98 17.92
CA THR A 103 -5.66 -3.02 18.96
C THR A 103 -6.79 -2.94 19.97
N GLY A 104 -6.48 -3.33 21.21
CA GLY A 104 -7.39 -3.26 22.34
C GLY A 104 -7.89 -1.83 22.51
N GLY A 105 -9.19 -1.71 22.81
CA GLY A 105 -9.80 -0.43 23.08
C GLY A 105 -9.15 0.24 24.27
N VAL A 106 -8.72 1.48 24.09
CA VAL A 106 -8.74 2.43 25.20
C VAL A 106 -10.20 2.79 25.41
N ARG A 107 -10.82 2.19 26.43
CA ARG A 107 -12.06 2.74 26.99
C ARG A 107 -11.64 4.02 27.69
N SER A 108 -11.98 5.18 27.13
CA SER A 108 -11.91 6.41 27.90
C SER A 108 -12.86 6.26 29.08
N ALA A 109 -12.28 6.21 30.27
CA ALA A 109 -13.01 6.18 31.53
C ALA A 109 -13.97 7.37 31.57
N GLY A 110 -15.23 7.08 31.82
CA GLY A 110 -16.23 8.10 32.08
C GLY A 110 -15.85 8.88 33.33
N THR A 111 -15.89 10.21 33.23
CA THR A 111 -16.05 11.06 34.40
C THR A 111 -17.54 11.36 34.50
N GLY A 112 -18.23 10.62 35.35
CA GLY A 112 -19.56 10.99 35.81
C GLY A 112 -19.44 12.07 36.87
N ALA A 113 -20.21 13.14 36.68
CA ALA A 113 -20.68 14.05 37.72
C ALA A 113 -22.08 14.49 37.23
N GLY A 114 -23.16 14.01 37.87
CA GLY A 114 -24.00 14.83 38.78
C GLY A 114 -24.72 15.94 38.00
N GLY A 115 -26.03 15.92 37.72
CA GLY A 115 -27.13 15.69 38.63
C GLY A 115 -27.73 17.04 39.06
N SER A 116 -28.91 17.40 38.54
CA SER A 116 -29.95 18.32 39.07
C SER A 116 -31.09 18.35 38.03
N ALA A 117 -32.22 17.68 38.27
CA ALA A 117 -33.39 18.18 39.00
C ALA A 117 -34.06 19.37 38.29
N GLU A 118 -35.15 19.13 37.55
CA GLU A 118 -36.54 19.42 37.95
C GLU A 118 -36.99 20.86 37.59
N HIS A 119 -37.84 20.96 36.57
CA HIS A 119 -38.79 22.08 36.42
C HIS A 119 -40.18 21.48 36.53
N GLY A 120 -40.85 21.75 37.65
CA GLY A 120 -42.31 21.70 37.72
C GLY A 120 -42.92 23.00 37.20
N GLU A 121 -44.18 22.94 36.81
CA GLU A 121 -45.17 23.97 37.15
C GLU A 121 -46.57 23.40 36.92
N ALA A 122 -47.39 23.54 37.97
CA ALA A 122 -48.81 23.27 38.00
C ALA A 122 -49.62 24.46 37.46
N ALA A 123 -50.80 24.19 36.92
CA ALA A 123 -52.00 25.05 36.91
C ALA A 123 -52.97 24.38 35.93
N GLY A 124 -54.24 24.13 36.23
CA GLY A 124 -55.15 24.50 37.30
C GLY A 124 -56.54 24.02 36.87
#